data_AF-A0A1F5DMU8-F1
#
_entry.id   AF-A0A1F5DMU8-F1
#
_cell.length_a   1.000
_cell.length_b   1.000
_cell.length_c   1.000
_cell.angle_alpha   90.00
_cell.angle_beta   90.00
_cell.angle_gamma   90.00
#
_symmetry.space_group_name_H-M   'P 1'
#
loop_
_entity.id
_entity.type
_entity.pdbx_description
1 polymer ?
#
loop_
_entity_poly.entity_id
_entity_poly.type
_entity_poly.pdbx_seq_one_letter_code
_entity_poly.pdbx_strand_id
1 'polypeptide(L)'
;MSADIQSPDKMIRDQAAWSFRRSPEARTALHWFRANPERFEEITNEFDTIIKNMNLLLKGNDPIDQDNFGGVARLKQAIPDLNQSPLLSLEELTKTVNSKEHNDVLQAIMDTFSEVGSGLSIGGDWNWVAKEAPRVMGSALLIEGYARMLARYWHNDKIKRDFALGFEETGWVFVRNSSIIQDVKKWMKDPDEIGEVSPNVRQQLQVEA
;
A
#
# COMPACT_ATOMS: atom_id res chain seq x y z
N MET A 1 30.31 -16.44 22.49
CA MET A 1 29.34 -15.33 22.49
C MET A 1 28.40 -15.58 21.32
N SER A 2 27.20 -16.10 21.59
CA SER A 2 26.15 -16.17 20.57
C SER A 2 25.70 -14.74 20.31
N ALA A 3 25.86 -14.24 19.09
CA ALA A 3 25.14 -13.05 18.68
C ALA A 3 23.65 -13.43 18.79
N ASP A 4 22.90 -12.76 19.66
CA ASP A 4 21.45 -12.87 19.69
C ASP A 4 20.94 -12.43 18.33
N ILE A 5 20.67 -13.40 17.45
CA ILE A 5 20.01 -13.16 16.17
C ILE A 5 18.61 -12.67 16.54
N GLN A 6 18.40 -11.37 16.44
CA GLN A 6 17.09 -10.77 16.67
C GLN A 6 16.09 -11.38 15.69
N SER A 7 14.87 -11.69 16.14
CA SER A 7 13.83 -12.18 15.25
C SER A 7 13.47 -11.11 14.20
N PRO A 8 13.13 -11.49 12.95
CA PRO A 8 12.70 -10.56 11.91
C PRO A 8 11.59 -9.61 12.37
N ASP A 9 10.59 -10.13 13.08
CA ASP A 9 9.51 -9.34 13.68
C ASP A 9 10.03 -8.22 14.60
N LYS A 10 11.04 -8.52 15.43
CA LYS A 10 11.62 -7.52 16.33
C LYS A 10 12.39 -6.48 15.52
N MET A 11 13.17 -6.89 14.52
CA MET A 11 13.91 -5.97 13.66
C MET A 11 12.97 -4.99 12.94
N ILE A 12 11.86 -5.48 12.38
CA ILE A 12 10.86 -4.65 11.72
C ILE A 12 10.25 -3.64 12.71
N ARG A 13 9.86 -4.10 13.90
CA ARG A 13 9.28 -3.22 14.93
C ARG A 13 10.27 -2.15 15.39
N ASP A 14 11.53 -2.53 15.63
CA ASP A 14 12.58 -1.62 16.05
C ASP A 14 12.88 -0.59 14.94
N GLN A 15 12.91 -1.02 13.67
CA GLN A 15 13.11 -0.14 12.52
C GLN A 15 11.94 0.84 12.33
N ALA A 16 10.70 0.36 12.40
CA ALA A 16 9.51 1.20 12.33
C ALA A 16 9.49 2.22 13.48
N ALA A 17 9.77 1.78 14.71
CA ALA A 17 9.86 2.66 15.87
C ALA A 17 10.96 3.72 15.70
N TRP A 18 12.14 3.33 15.21
CA TRP A 18 13.24 4.26 14.97
C TRP A 18 12.90 5.29 13.89
N SER A 19 12.26 4.86 12.80
CA SER A 19 11.91 5.71 11.66
C SER A 19 10.81 6.71 12.03
N PHE A 20 9.80 6.27 12.78
CA PHE A 20 8.64 7.09 13.12
C PHE A 20 8.77 7.86 14.43
N ARG A 21 9.82 7.65 15.24
CA ARG A 21 9.98 8.37 16.53
C ARG A 21 9.97 9.89 16.39
N ARG A 22 10.34 10.41 15.21
CA ARG A 22 10.41 11.85 14.90
C ARG A 22 9.21 12.37 14.10
N SER A 23 8.23 11.52 13.76
CA SER A 23 6.99 11.95 13.12
C SER A 23 5.83 11.87 14.14
N PRO A 24 5.42 13.02 14.70
CA PRO A 24 4.20 13.10 15.54
C PRO A 24 2.97 12.51 14.85
N GLU A 25 2.90 12.60 13.53
CA GLU A 25 1.79 12.19 12.68
C GLU A 25 1.69 10.67 12.64
N ALA A 26 2.77 9.98 12.26
CA ALA A 26 2.82 8.51 12.29
C ALA A 26 2.50 7.96 13.68
N ARG A 27 3.00 8.62 14.73
CA ARG A 27 2.67 8.25 16.13
C ARG A 27 1.19 8.43 16.43
N THR A 28 0.57 9.49 15.93
CA THR A 28 -0.87 9.76 16.10
C THR A 28 -1.71 8.67 15.43
N ALA A 29 -1.38 8.28 14.19
CA ALA A 29 -2.04 7.16 13.50
C ALA A 29 -1.87 5.84 14.27
N LEU A 30 -0.66 5.52 14.72
CA LEU A 30 -0.40 4.31 15.51
C LEU A 30 -1.16 4.30 16.84
N HIS A 31 -1.23 5.45 17.53
CA HIS A 31 -2.02 5.57 18.75
C HIS A 31 -3.52 5.38 18.50
N TRP A 32 -4.03 5.91 17.39
CA TRP A 32 -5.42 5.73 17.01
C TRP A 32 -5.74 4.25 16.74
N PHE A 33 -4.92 3.53 15.97
CA PHE A 33 -5.13 2.10 15.73
C PHE A 33 -5.02 1.26 16.99
N ARG A 34 -4.10 1.61 17.90
CA ARG A 34 -4.02 0.94 19.20
C ARG A 34 -5.29 1.13 20.05
N ALA A 35 -5.94 2.29 19.92
CA ALA A 35 -7.21 2.57 20.60
C ALA A 35 -8.44 2.00 19.89
N ASN A 36 -8.33 1.65 18.61
CA ASN A 36 -9.42 1.13 17.77
C ASN A 36 -8.95 -0.14 17.01
N PRO A 37 -8.63 -1.24 17.72
CA PRO A 37 -8.06 -2.45 17.13
C PRO A 37 -8.96 -3.09 16.06
N GLU A 38 -10.28 -3.03 16.24
CA GLU A 38 -11.26 -3.53 15.27
C GLU A 38 -11.19 -2.78 13.94
N ARG A 39 -10.85 -1.48 13.97
CA ARG A 39 -10.67 -0.68 12.75
C ARG A 39 -9.35 -0.98 12.06
N PHE A 40 -8.30 -1.29 12.83
CA PHE A 40 -7.06 -1.77 12.25
C PHE A 40 -7.28 -3.08 11.50
N GLU A 41 -7.95 -4.04 12.15
CA GLU A 41 -8.29 -5.34 11.56
C GLU A 41 -9.15 -5.19 10.29
N GLU A 42 -10.20 -4.37 10.34
CA GLU A 42 -11.04 -4.04 9.19
C GLU A 42 -10.21 -3.55 7.99
N ILE A 43 -9.36 -2.54 8.20
CA ILE A 43 -8.54 -1.95 7.13
C ILE A 43 -7.54 -2.97 6.57
N THR A 44 -6.91 -3.77 7.41
CA THR A 44 -5.98 -4.82 6.94
C THR A 44 -6.69 -5.91 6.13
N ASN A 45 -7.91 -6.29 6.52
CA ASN A 45 -8.70 -7.29 5.80
C ASN A 45 -9.22 -6.75 4.46
N GLU A 46 -9.62 -5.49 4.42
CA GLU A 46 -10.02 -4.80 3.18
C GLU A 46 -8.84 -4.68 2.22
N PHE A 47 -7.65 -4.32 2.73
CA PHE A 47 -6.42 -4.30 1.95
C PHE A 47 -6.14 -5.67 1.31
N ASP A 48 -6.11 -6.74 2.10
CA ASP A 48 -5.86 -8.11 1.62
C ASP A 48 -6.93 -8.56 0.61
N THR A 49 -8.19 -8.14 0.80
CA THR A 49 -9.27 -8.41 -0.14
C THR A 49 -9.02 -7.74 -1.50
N ILE A 50 -8.55 -6.49 -1.51
CA ILE A 50 -8.22 -5.77 -2.74
C ILE A 50 -7.01 -6.40 -3.43
N ILE A 51 -5.95 -6.74 -2.68
CA ILE A 51 -4.78 -7.48 -3.21
C ILE A 51 -5.20 -8.79 -3.86
N LYS A 52 -6.10 -9.55 -3.22
CA LYS A 52 -6.65 -10.79 -3.79
C LYS A 52 -7.35 -10.53 -5.11
N ASN A 53 -8.20 -9.49 -5.19
CA ASN A 53 -8.88 -9.13 -6.44
C ASN A 53 -7.90 -8.69 -7.53
N MET A 54 -6.88 -7.89 -7.18
CA MET A 54 -5.80 -7.53 -8.12
C MET A 54 -5.10 -8.78 -8.64
N ASN A 55 -4.73 -9.72 -7.78
CA ASN A 55 -4.10 -10.97 -8.19
C ASN A 55 -4.98 -11.82 -9.10
N LEU A 56 -6.30 -11.82 -8.93
CA LEU A 56 -7.22 -12.50 -9.86
C LEU A 56 -7.16 -11.89 -11.25
N LEU A 57 -7.13 -10.56 -11.35
CA LEU A 57 -6.97 -9.85 -12.63
C LEU A 57 -5.60 -10.12 -13.26
N LEU A 58 -4.54 -10.14 -12.44
CA LEU A 58 -3.16 -10.33 -12.91
C LEU A 58 -2.93 -11.74 -13.45
N LYS A 59 -3.50 -12.78 -12.83
CA LYS A 59 -3.34 -14.19 -13.22
C LYS A 59 -4.01 -14.57 -14.55
N GLY A 60 -4.93 -13.76 -15.06
CA GLY A 60 -5.62 -14.03 -16.32
C GLY A 60 -4.68 -14.03 -17.54
N ASN A 61 -4.95 -14.89 -18.51
CA ASN A 61 -4.31 -14.82 -19.84
C ASN A 61 -4.96 -13.78 -20.74
N ASP A 62 -6.20 -13.38 -20.42
CA ASP A 62 -6.92 -12.36 -21.17
C ASP A 62 -6.35 -10.96 -20.90
N PRO A 63 -6.46 -10.04 -21.87
CA PRO A 63 -6.13 -8.64 -21.64
C PRO A 63 -6.94 -8.07 -20.46
N ILE A 64 -6.25 -7.36 -19.57
CA ILE A 64 -6.92 -6.62 -18.48
C ILE A 64 -7.73 -5.49 -19.10
N ASP A 65 -8.99 -5.36 -18.66
CA ASP A 65 -9.88 -4.27 -19.04
C ASP A 65 -9.32 -2.92 -18.57
N GLN A 66 -8.74 -2.15 -19.50
CA GLN A 66 -8.10 -0.88 -19.21
C GLN A 66 -9.08 0.24 -18.88
N ASP A 67 -10.36 0.08 -19.22
CA ASP A 67 -11.37 1.10 -18.92
C ASP A 67 -11.78 1.07 -17.43
N ASN A 68 -11.55 -0.05 -16.76
CA ASN A 68 -11.79 -0.24 -15.32
C ASN A 68 -10.52 -0.43 -14.48
N PHE A 69 -9.45 -0.99 -15.04
CA PHE A 69 -8.26 -1.46 -14.31
C PHE A 69 -6.93 -1.09 -15.01
N GLY A 70 -6.82 0.12 -15.54
CA GLY A 70 -5.63 0.64 -16.22
C GLY A 70 -4.36 0.61 -15.36
N GLY A 71 -4.45 0.89 -14.06
CA GLY A 71 -3.32 0.76 -13.13
C GLY A 71 -2.84 -0.68 -12.99
N VAL A 72 -3.76 -1.64 -12.86
CA VAL A 72 -3.44 -3.08 -12.82
C VAL A 72 -2.81 -3.54 -14.14
N ALA A 73 -3.31 -3.04 -15.28
CA ALA A 73 -2.74 -3.35 -16.59
C ALA A 73 -1.30 -2.84 -16.74
N ARG A 74 -1.00 -1.62 -16.29
CA ARG A 74 0.36 -1.07 -16.30
C ARG A 74 1.27 -1.79 -15.31
N LEU A 75 0.75 -2.16 -14.12
CA LEU A 75 1.48 -2.95 -13.14
C LEU A 75 1.91 -4.31 -13.71
N LYS A 76 1.03 -4.99 -14.46
CA LYS A 76 1.34 -6.25 -15.15
C LYS A 76 2.48 -6.11 -16.17
N GLN A 77 2.58 -4.95 -16.83
CA GLN A 77 3.68 -4.66 -17.76
C GLN A 77 4.98 -4.32 -17.01
N ALA A 78 4.87 -3.63 -15.88
CA ALA A 78 6.00 -3.18 -15.06
C ALA A 78 6.67 -4.34 -14.29
N ILE A 79 5.93 -5.42 -14.01
CA ILE A 79 6.43 -6.62 -13.33
C ILE A 79 6.13 -7.86 -14.20
N PRO A 80 7.06 -8.23 -15.11
CA PRO A 80 6.85 -9.31 -16.08
C PRO A 80 6.55 -10.68 -15.46
N ASP A 81 7.07 -10.94 -14.25
CA ASP A 81 6.97 -12.24 -13.56
C ASP A 81 5.79 -12.32 -12.57
N LEU A 82 4.84 -11.37 -12.61
CA LEU A 82 3.67 -11.35 -11.71
C LEU A 82 2.81 -12.62 -11.75
N ASN A 83 2.85 -13.35 -12.87
CA ASN A 83 2.17 -14.65 -12.98
C ASN A 83 2.80 -15.73 -12.09
N GLN A 84 4.09 -15.61 -11.79
CA GLN A 84 4.84 -16.55 -10.94
C GLN A 84 5.04 -16.02 -9.52
N SER A 85 5.08 -14.70 -9.36
CA SER A 85 5.25 -14.00 -8.08
C SER A 85 4.09 -13.02 -7.86
N PRO A 86 2.93 -13.48 -7.35
CA PRO A 86 1.78 -12.60 -7.12
C PRO A 86 2.09 -11.55 -6.05
N LEU A 87 1.28 -10.50 -6.01
CA LEU A 87 1.31 -9.53 -4.92
C LEU A 87 0.96 -10.25 -3.61
N LEU A 88 1.81 -10.14 -2.59
CA LEU A 88 1.59 -10.83 -1.32
C LEU A 88 0.61 -10.04 -0.44
N SER A 89 -0.40 -10.71 0.11
CA SER A 89 -1.23 -10.12 1.16
C SER A 89 -0.38 -9.79 2.41
N LEU A 90 -0.90 -8.98 3.33
CA LEU A 90 -0.22 -8.70 4.61
C LEU A 90 -0.03 -9.97 5.44
N GLU A 91 -1.01 -10.87 5.42
CA GLU A 91 -0.92 -12.19 6.04
C GLU A 91 0.22 -13.02 5.42
N GLU A 92 0.34 -13.01 4.08
CA GLU A 92 1.38 -13.73 3.35
C GLU A 92 2.77 -13.12 3.59
N LEU A 93 2.89 -11.79 3.57
CA LEU A 93 4.14 -11.09 3.88
C LEU A 93 4.69 -11.46 5.26
N THR A 94 3.81 -11.56 6.27
CA THR A 94 4.19 -11.93 7.63
C THR A 94 4.81 -13.33 7.69
N LYS A 95 4.32 -14.26 6.85
CA LYS A 95 4.86 -15.61 6.74
C LYS A 95 6.21 -15.61 6.00
N THR A 96 6.32 -14.87 4.91
CA THR A 96 7.53 -14.73 4.10
C THR A 96 8.69 -14.15 4.91
N VAL A 97 8.46 -13.08 5.66
CA VAL A 97 9.48 -12.40 6.50
C VAL A 97 10.05 -13.30 7.58
N ASN A 98 9.23 -14.20 8.12
CA ASN A 98 9.64 -15.13 9.17
C ASN A 98 10.34 -16.39 8.63
N SER A 99 10.42 -16.55 7.30
CA SER A 99 11.22 -17.58 6.66
C SER A 99 12.69 -17.12 6.55
N LYS A 100 13.64 -18.04 6.69
CA LYS A 100 15.08 -17.75 6.55
C LYS A 100 15.51 -17.50 5.09
N GLU A 101 14.59 -17.60 4.14
CA GLU A 101 14.87 -17.64 2.69
C GLU A 101 14.61 -16.30 1.99
N HIS A 102 14.01 -15.31 2.66
CA HIS A 102 13.55 -14.06 2.03
C HIS A 102 14.11 -12.79 2.67
N ASN A 103 15.44 -12.73 2.84
CA ASN A 103 16.12 -11.54 3.39
C ASN A 103 15.86 -10.26 2.57
N ASP A 104 15.67 -10.38 1.26
CA ASP A 104 15.45 -9.23 0.37
C ASP A 104 14.10 -8.54 0.64
N VAL A 105 13.06 -9.31 0.96
CA VAL A 105 11.73 -8.78 1.32
C VAL A 105 11.81 -8.05 2.65
N LEU A 106 12.48 -8.64 3.65
CA LEU A 106 12.72 -8.00 4.94
C LEU A 106 13.50 -6.68 4.77
N GLN A 107 14.53 -6.65 3.93
CA GLN A 107 15.29 -5.43 3.65
C GLN A 107 14.41 -4.37 2.97
N ALA A 108 13.62 -4.75 1.96
CA ALA A 108 12.69 -3.83 1.29
C ALA A 108 11.69 -3.21 2.28
N ILE A 109 11.17 -4.00 3.24
CA ILE A 109 10.29 -3.50 4.31
C ILE A 109 11.02 -2.50 5.21
N MET A 110 12.22 -2.83 5.69
CA MET A 110 13.00 -1.95 6.57
C MET A 110 13.36 -0.61 5.89
N ASP A 111 13.75 -0.66 4.62
CA ASP A 111 14.05 0.52 3.82
C ASP A 111 12.81 1.40 3.60
N THR A 112 11.66 0.76 3.37
CA THR A 112 10.38 1.46 3.22
C THR A 112 10.01 2.25 4.47
N PHE A 113 10.17 1.66 5.67
CA PHE A 113 9.95 2.40 6.92
C PHE A 113 10.85 3.63 7.05
N SER A 114 12.11 3.52 6.63
CA SER A 114 13.06 4.64 6.68
C SER A 114 12.65 5.78 5.74
N GLU A 115 12.23 5.44 4.52
CA GLU A 115 11.77 6.41 3.50
C GLU A 115 10.47 7.10 3.92
N VAL A 116 9.48 6.34 4.40
CA VAL A 116 8.21 6.91 4.87
C VAL A 116 8.46 7.81 6.08
N GLY A 117 9.32 7.38 7.02
CA GLY A 117 9.66 8.16 8.20
C GLY A 117 10.33 9.51 7.86
N SER A 118 11.20 9.55 6.85
CA SER A 118 11.79 10.82 6.40
C SER A 118 10.80 11.67 5.59
N GLY A 119 9.95 11.04 4.77
CA GLY A 119 8.98 11.69 3.90
C GLY A 119 7.86 12.43 4.65
N LEU A 120 7.52 12.02 5.87
CA LEU A 120 6.48 12.65 6.69
C LEU A 120 6.90 14.01 7.30
N SER A 121 8.16 14.39 7.16
CA SER A 121 8.64 15.69 7.65
C SER A 121 8.24 16.85 6.73
N ILE A 122 8.30 18.09 7.23
CA ILE A 122 7.99 19.30 6.45
C ILE A 122 8.87 19.35 5.21
N GLY A 123 8.24 19.40 4.04
CA GLY A 123 8.93 19.42 2.74
C GLY A 123 9.27 18.04 2.17
N GLY A 124 8.94 16.95 2.87
CA GLY A 124 9.04 15.59 2.35
C GLY A 124 7.84 15.17 1.50
N ASP A 125 8.04 14.13 0.69
CA ASP A 125 7.07 13.63 -0.30
C ASP A 125 5.73 13.15 0.29
N TRP A 126 5.64 13.02 1.62
CA TRP A 126 4.45 12.54 2.34
C TRP A 126 3.85 13.57 3.30
N ASN A 127 4.32 14.80 3.24
CA ASN A 127 3.81 15.88 4.08
C ASN A 127 2.32 16.21 3.81
N TRP A 128 1.74 15.71 2.72
CA TRP A 128 0.30 15.80 2.47
C TRP A 128 -0.51 14.89 3.39
N VAL A 129 -0.06 13.65 3.63
CA VAL A 129 -0.71 12.69 4.55
C VAL A 129 -0.69 13.21 5.99
N ALA A 130 0.36 13.95 6.37
CA ALA A 130 0.54 14.52 7.70
C ALA A 130 -0.65 15.37 8.20
N LYS A 131 -1.48 15.89 7.28
CA LYS A 131 -2.64 16.75 7.58
C LYS A 131 -3.95 15.98 7.74
N GLU A 132 -3.91 14.67 7.56
CA GLU A 132 -5.10 13.82 7.51
C GLU A 132 -5.60 13.36 8.87
N ALA A 133 -6.85 12.92 8.90
CA ALA A 133 -7.36 12.19 10.06
C ALA A 133 -6.51 10.93 10.31
N PRO A 134 -6.27 10.53 11.58
CA PRO A 134 -5.32 9.44 11.89
C PRO A 134 -5.62 8.12 11.17
N ARG A 135 -6.91 7.79 11.02
CA ARG A 135 -7.38 6.63 10.25
C ARG A 135 -6.98 6.73 8.77
N VAL A 136 -7.31 7.85 8.13
CA VAL A 136 -7.04 8.12 6.71
C VAL A 136 -5.53 8.08 6.44
N MET A 137 -4.75 8.68 7.33
CA MET A 137 -3.29 8.58 7.30
C MET A 137 -2.82 7.13 7.38
N GLY A 138 -3.41 6.31 8.25
CA GLY A 138 -3.15 4.88 8.33
C GLY A 138 -3.37 4.14 7.00
N SER A 139 -4.53 4.37 6.37
CA SER A 139 -4.88 3.83 5.07
C SER A 139 -3.89 4.26 3.97
N ALA A 140 -3.55 5.55 3.90
CA ALA A 140 -2.55 6.07 2.97
C ALA A 140 -1.18 5.40 3.16
N LEU A 141 -0.69 5.39 4.40
CA LEU A 141 0.61 4.80 4.74
C LEU A 141 0.68 3.33 4.39
N LEU A 142 -0.43 2.60 4.52
CA LEU A 142 -0.51 1.20 4.13
C LEU A 142 -0.42 1.02 2.62
N ILE A 143 -1.26 1.72 1.86
CA ILE A 143 -1.33 1.58 0.38
C ILE A 143 -0.02 2.02 -0.27
N GLU A 144 0.38 3.26 -0.01
CA GLU A 144 1.54 3.87 -0.64
C GLU A 144 2.86 3.31 -0.07
N GLY A 145 2.89 2.91 1.20
CA GLY A 145 4.02 2.22 1.80
C GLY A 145 4.25 0.85 1.14
N TYR A 146 3.19 0.09 0.92
CA TYR A 146 3.26 -1.18 0.20
C TYR A 146 3.72 -0.98 -1.25
N ALA A 147 3.20 0.05 -1.94
CA ALA A 147 3.63 0.41 -3.30
C ALA A 147 5.14 0.67 -3.39
N ARG A 148 5.70 1.37 -2.40
CA ARG A 148 7.14 1.65 -2.30
C ARG A 148 7.95 0.40 -1.99
N MET A 149 7.45 -0.46 -1.13
CA MET A 149 8.08 -1.76 -0.86
C MET A 149 8.16 -2.59 -2.15
N LEU A 150 7.08 -2.68 -2.93
CA LEU A 150 7.09 -3.38 -4.21
C LEU A 150 8.09 -2.75 -5.20
N ALA A 151 8.09 -1.43 -5.34
CA ALA A 151 9.00 -0.73 -6.23
C ALA A 151 10.47 -0.94 -5.87
N ARG A 152 10.79 -1.07 -4.57
CA ARG A 152 12.12 -1.43 -4.08
C ARG A 152 12.47 -2.86 -4.40
N TYR A 153 11.57 -3.80 -4.11
CA TYR A 153 11.78 -5.22 -4.34
C TYR A 153 12.02 -5.53 -5.83
N TRP A 154 11.29 -4.85 -6.72
CA TRP A 154 11.41 -5.03 -8.17
C TRP A 154 12.29 -3.98 -8.86
N HIS A 155 12.94 -3.09 -8.08
CA HIS A 155 13.82 -2.02 -8.58
C HIS A 155 13.21 -1.16 -9.70
N ASN A 156 11.93 -0.82 -9.60
CA ASN A 156 11.21 -0.04 -10.60
C ASN A 156 10.23 0.95 -9.96
N ASP A 157 10.58 2.24 -9.99
CA ASP A 157 9.78 3.30 -9.36
C ASP A 157 8.39 3.49 -9.97
N LYS A 158 8.15 3.07 -11.22
CA LYS A 158 6.82 3.17 -11.85
C LYS A 158 5.77 2.33 -11.11
N ILE A 159 6.20 1.25 -10.46
CA ILE A 159 5.35 0.37 -9.67
C ILE A 159 4.61 1.14 -8.57
N LYS A 160 5.20 2.19 -8.00
CA LYS A 160 4.58 2.97 -6.91
C LYS A 160 3.21 3.48 -7.35
N ARG A 161 3.19 4.24 -8.45
CA ARG A 161 1.96 4.87 -8.96
C ARG A 161 1.03 3.85 -9.60
N ASP A 162 1.56 2.89 -10.36
CA ASP A 162 0.74 1.87 -11.01
C ASP A 162 0.05 0.95 -10.00
N PHE A 163 0.71 0.63 -8.89
CA PHE A 163 0.10 -0.10 -7.79
C PHE A 163 -0.98 0.72 -7.09
N ALA A 164 -0.70 1.98 -6.71
CA ALA A 164 -1.67 2.83 -6.02
C ALA A 164 -2.97 2.97 -6.85
N LEU A 165 -2.83 3.33 -8.14
CA LEU A 165 -3.97 3.43 -9.05
C LEU A 165 -4.67 2.08 -9.24
N GLY A 166 -3.92 0.99 -9.41
CA GLY A 166 -4.48 -0.34 -9.55
C GLY A 166 -5.25 -0.80 -8.31
N PHE A 167 -4.77 -0.45 -7.12
CA PHE A 167 -5.42 -0.72 -5.84
C PHE A 167 -6.73 0.07 -5.71
N GLU A 168 -6.68 1.37 -5.99
CA GLU A 168 -7.85 2.27 -5.93
C GLU A 168 -8.93 1.85 -6.92
N GLU A 169 -8.57 1.58 -8.17
CA GLU A 169 -9.48 1.11 -9.22
C GLU A 169 -10.12 -0.23 -8.86
N THR A 170 -9.32 -1.19 -8.42
CA THR A 170 -9.81 -2.52 -8.01
C THR A 170 -10.74 -2.39 -6.80
N GLY A 171 -10.36 -1.59 -5.82
CA GLY A 171 -11.18 -1.31 -4.65
C GLY A 171 -12.49 -0.63 -5.02
N TRP A 172 -12.44 0.35 -5.93
CA TRP A 172 -13.64 1.05 -6.42
C TRP A 172 -14.59 0.12 -7.16
N VAL A 173 -14.09 -0.79 -8.00
CA VAL A 173 -14.95 -1.69 -8.78
C VAL A 173 -15.54 -2.80 -7.91
N PHE A 174 -14.75 -3.42 -7.04
CA PHE A 174 -15.18 -4.62 -6.31
C PHE A 174 -15.70 -4.38 -4.89
N VAL A 175 -15.16 -3.37 -4.20
CA VAL A 175 -15.43 -3.13 -2.77
C VAL A 175 -15.59 -1.64 -2.47
N ARG A 176 -16.30 -0.91 -3.34
CA ARG A 176 -16.37 0.57 -3.32
C ARG A 176 -16.71 1.18 -1.96
N ASN A 177 -17.52 0.48 -1.16
CA ASN A 177 -18.00 0.96 0.15
C ASN A 177 -17.05 0.58 1.31
N SER A 178 -15.89 -0.02 1.03
CA SER A 178 -14.91 -0.38 2.05
C SER A 178 -14.35 0.86 2.73
N SER A 179 -14.03 0.74 4.01
CA SER A 179 -13.50 1.81 4.82
C SER A 179 -12.21 2.40 4.21
N ILE A 180 -11.31 1.55 3.72
CA ILE A 180 -10.04 1.96 3.12
C ILE A 180 -10.25 2.73 1.80
N ILE A 181 -11.24 2.35 0.97
CA ILE A 181 -11.54 3.07 -0.28
C ILE A 181 -12.25 4.39 0.00
N GLN A 182 -13.12 4.44 1.00
CA GLN A 182 -13.71 5.71 1.42
C GLN A 182 -12.67 6.69 1.99
N ASP A 183 -11.63 6.19 2.66
CA ASP A 183 -10.55 7.03 3.18
C ASP A 183 -9.75 7.72 2.06
N VAL A 184 -9.52 7.02 0.95
CA VAL A 184 -8.71 7.53 -0.18
C VAL A 184 -9.54 8.14 -1.31
N LYS A 185 -10.87 7.98 -1.27
CA LYS A 185 -11.80 8.48 -2.31
C LYS A 185 -11.58 9.94 -2.67
N LYS A 186 -11.22 10.78 -1.71
CA LYS A 186 -10.97 12.20 -1.97
C LYS A 186 -9.73 12.46 -2.82
N TRP A 187 -8.70 11.60 -2.76
CA TRP A 187 -7.50 11.69 -3.59
C TRP A 187 -7.78 11.17 -4.99
N MET A 188 -8.58 10.11 -5.11
CA MET A 188 -9.10 9.65 -6.42
C MET A 188 -9.92 10.73 -7.15
N LYS A 189 -10.48 11.69 -6.40
CA LYS A 189 -11.21 12.86 -6.92
C LYS A 189 -10.34 14.11 -7.09
N ASP A 190 -9.10 14.09 -6.64
CA ASP A 190 -8.20 15.23 -6.72
C ASP A 190 -8.02 15.62 -8.21
N PRO A 191 -8.19 16.89 -8.60
CA PRO A 191 -8.00 17.33 -9.98
C PRO A 191 -6.66 16.93 -10.60
N ASP A 192 -5.61 16.83 -9.78
CA ASP A 192 -4.27 16.45 -10.24
C ASP A 192 -4.13 14.93 -10.46
N GLU A 193 -4.99 14.11 -9.84
CA GLU A 193 -4.91 12.64 -9.88
C GLU A 193 -6.03 11.97 -10.68
N ILE A 194 -7.22 12.58 -10.72
CA ILE A 194 -8.42 12.02 -11.36
C ILE A 194 -8.20 11.72 -12.85
N GLY A 195 -7.27 12.44 -13.49
CA GLY A 195 -6.83 12.24 -14.87
C GLY A 195 -6.03 10.96 -15.11
N GLU A 196 -5.52 10.31 -14.07
CA GLU A 196 -4.75 9.07 -14.14
C GLU A 196 -5.59 7.81 -13.86
N VAL A 197 -6.70 7.99 -13.14
CA VAL A 197 -7.66 6.92 -12.82
C VAL A 197 -8.39 6.46 -14.09
N SER A 198 -8.66 5.16 -14.18
CA SER A 198 -9.32 4.53 -15.33
C SER A 198 -10.64 5.21 -15.74
N PRO A 199 -10.95 5.28 -17.05
CA PRO A 199 -12.10 6.01 -17.59
C PRO A 199 -13.44 5.77 -16.88
N ASN A 200 -13.81 4.51 -16.65
CA ASN A 200 -15.10 4.19 -16.03
C ASN A 200 -15.13 4.56 -14.55
N VAL A 201 -14.03 4.32 -13.84
CA VAL A 201 -13.90 4.70 -12.42
C VAL A 201 -13.98 6.22 -12.28
N ARG A 202 -13.25 6.96 -13.13
CA ARG A 202 -13.32 8.43 -13.21
C ARG A 202 -14.74 8.92 -13.44
N GLN A 203 -15.44 8.36 -14.43
CA GLN A 203 -16.81 8.77 -14.74
C GLN A 203 -17.73 8.56 -13.53
N GLN A 204 -17.61 7.44 -12.82
CA GLN A 204 -18.41 7.16 -11.63
C GLN A 204 -18.08 8.13 -10.48
N LEU A 205 -16.80 8.42 -10.24
CA LEU A 205 -16.35 9.36 -9.21
C LEU A 205 -16.90 10.77 -9.42
N GLN A 206 -17.04 11.20 -10.67
CA GLN A 206 -17.59 12.51 -11.05
C GLN A 206 -19.12 12.59 -10.84
N VAL A 207 -19.83 11.47 -10.96
CA VAL A 207 -21.29 11.41 -10.76
C VAL A 207 -21.65 11.38 -9.27
N GLU A 208 -20.83 10.77 -8.42
CA GLU A 208 -21.04 10.71 -6.96
C GLU A 208 -20.63 12.02 -6.23
N ALA A 209 -20.91 13.19 -6.79
CA ALA A 209 -20.63 14.50 -6.19
C ALA A 209 -21.54 14.82 -5.00
#